data_AF-A0A9N9LZQ8-F1
#
_entry.id   AF-A0A9N9LZQ8-F1
#
_cell.length_a   1.000
_cell.length_b   1.000
_cell.length_c   1.000
_cell.angle_alpha   90.00
_cell.angle_beta   90.00
_cell.angle_gamma   90.00
#
_symmetry.space_group_name_H-M   'P 1'
#
loop_
_entity.id
_entity.type
_entity.pdbx_description
1 polymer ?
#
loop_
_entity_poly.entity_id
_entity_poly.type
_entity_poly.pdbx_seq_one_letter_code
_entity_poly.pdbx_strand_id
1 'polypeptide(L)'
;MFSLVFKRLNRIHYHSTPQRGLATLNGKLSQSAIGEHQIPAVQSQEASNQDLYWRKIPQWKNIGIKEFLSYRWQANNSITTHTQLVAFMRDVLPKTIPGTFSTTGKSQKPIEREGFLEDVRDGVQRAPMSVRLTPHILSLINWEQPFSDPILRQFIAIGSRLLPDHPSLTLDSLHETDDSPVKGLVHRYPDKALFLATSVCPVYCRYCTRSYSIGVPTALVQRTRFLPMPKKWEPILQYISTTPSLHDIVISGGDAFSLSPDQLLFIGRRFLSMPHINRIRFASKGLAVCPSRFLDEEDGWANALIELSNEGREMGKSGSLHTHFNHPNEVSWITELAVRKLFRAGVQVRNQTVLINGINSGFETMSSLIRRLAELNIQTYYVYQHDLVLGVEDLRTPLSTILELESQIRGTIAGFMMPSFVVDLPGGGGKRLACSYKSYDRRTGRSTFRAPNSHVKGSDGADKL
;
A
#
# COMPACT_ATOMS: atom_id res chain seq x y z
N MET A 1 -70.14 -3.83 -13.57
CA MET A 1 -69.52 -3.97 -14.90
C MET A 1 -68.57 -5.15 -14.86
N PHE A 2 -69.00 -6.27 -15.48
CA PHE A 2 -68.33 -7.52 -15.90
C PHE A 2 -66.82 -7.68 -15.59
N SER A 3 -66.26 -8.72 -14.95
CA SER A 3 -66.50 -10.18 -14.84
C SER A 3 -66.41 -11.00 -16.15
N LEU A 4 -65.71 -12.16 -16.06
CA LEU A 4 -65.49 -13.26 -17.03
C LEU A 4 -64.41 -13.04 -18.12
N VAL A 5 -63.59 -14.01 -18.59
CA VAL A 5 -63.35 -15.42 -18.25
C VAL A 5 -62.05 -15.94 -18.93
N PHE A 6 -61.54 -17.03 -18.35
CA PHE A 6 -60.50 -17.98 -18.78
C PHE A 6 -60.56 -18.57 -20.22
N LYS A 7 -59.39 -19.08 -20.66
CA LYS A 7 -59.07 -20.44 -21.22
C LYS A 7 -58.63 -20.60 -22.69
N ARG A 8 -57.63 -21.51 -22.80
CA ARG A 8 -57.12 -22.37 -23.91
C ARG A 8 -56.18 -21.74 -24.95
N LEU A 9 -54.90 -22.11 -25.00
CA LEU A 9 -54.26 -23.37 -25.49
C LEU A 9 -54.30 -23.52 -27.03
N ASN A 10 -53.15 -23.39 -27.70
CA ASN A 10 -52.52 -24.51 -28.42
C ASN A 10 -51.21 -24.13 -29.16
N ARG A 11 -50.21 -25.01 -28.99
CA ARG A 11 -49.25 -25.52 -29.98
C ARG A 11 -48.51 -24.54 -30.89
N ILE A 12 -47.21 -24.41 -30.67
CA ILE A 12 -46.24 -24.19 -31.75
C ILE A 12 -45.32 -25.40 -31.84
N HIS A 13 -45.25 -25.94 -33.06
CA HIS A 13 -44.60 -27.18 -33.45
C HIS A 13 -43.06 -27.06 -33.42
N TYR A 14 -42.43 -28.11 -32.88
CA TYR A 14 -41.04 -28.45 -33.17
C TYR A 14 -40.93 -28.88 -34.65
N HIS A 15 -40.09 -28.21 -35.42
CA HIS A 15 -39.63 -28.71 -36.72
C HIS A 15 -38.25 -29.36 -36.58
N SER A 16 -38.24 -30.66 -36.87
CA SER A 16 -37.10 -31.54 -37.03
C SER A 16 -36.70 -31.63 -38.50
N THR A 17 -35.40 -31.49 -38.82
CA THR A 17 -34.74 -32.02 -40.03
C THR A 17 -33.21 -31.84 -39.92
N PRO A 18 -32.37 -32.62 -40.64
CA PRO A 18 -32.14 -34.06 -40.49
C PRO A 18 -30.66 -34.40 -40.22
N GLN A 19 -30.41 -35.61 -39.73
CA GLN A 19 -29.08 -36.21 -39.59
C GLN A 19 -28.35 -36.30 -40.94
N ARG A 20 -27.07 -35.89 -40.97
CA ARG A 20 -26.10 -36.26 -42.00
C ARG A 20 -24.77 -36.68 -41.36
N GLY A 21 -24.45 -37.97 -41.55
CA GLY A 21 -23.12 -38.54 -41.79
C GLY A 21 -21.98 -38.19 -40.85
N LEU A 22 -21.60 -39.14 -39.98
CA LEU A 22 -20.23 -39.23 -39.46
C LEU A 22 -19.28 -39.52 -40.62
N ALA A 23 -18.48 -38.53 -41.00
CA ALA A 23 -17.24 -38.72 -41.75
C ALA A 23 -16.07 -38.52 -40.78
N THR A 24 -15.33 -39.60 -40.55
CA THR A 24 -14.05 -39.62 -39.83
C THR A 24 -13.03 -38.73 -40.53
N LEU A 25 -12.61 -37.65 -39.87
CA LEU A 25 -11.43 -36.88 -40.25
C LEU A 25 -10.37 -37.03 -39.16
N ASN A 26 -9.46 -37.97 -39.42
CA ASN A 26 -8.15 -38.03 -38.78
C ASN A 26 -7.36 -36.77 -39.16
N GLY A 27 -7.40 -35.75 -38.31
CA GLY A 27 -6.57 -34.55 -38.41
C GLY A 27 -5.76 -34.38 -37.14
N LYS A 28 -4.43 -34.53 -37.27
CA LYS A 28 -3.46 -34.25 -36.21
C LYS A 28 -3.74 -32.87 -35.59
N LEU A 29 -4.11 -32.82 -34.32
CA LEU A 29 -4.12 -31.59 -33.54
C LEU A 29 -2.66 -31.16 -33.34
N SER A 30 -2.22 -30.20 -34.14
CA SER A 30 -0.97 -29.48 -33.95
C SER A 30 -1.03 -28.71 -32.63
N GLN A 31 -0.10 -29.00 -31.72
CA GLN A 31 0.24 -28.13 -30.60
C GLN A 31 0.74 -26.79 -31.15
N SER A 32 -0.13 -25.80 -31.33
CA SER A 32 0.29 -24.42 -31.61
C SER A 32 -0.86 -23.45 -31.37
N ALA A 33 -0.90 -22.83 -30.18
CA ALA A 33 -1.37 -21.46 -29.92
C ALA A 33 -1.62 -21.22 -28.42
N ILE A 34 -0.60 -21.38 -27.58
CA ILE A 34 -0.48 -20.56 -26.38
C ILE A 34 0.90 -19.91 -26.53
N GLY A 35 0.93 -18.75 -27.19
CA GLY A 35 2.16 -17.99 -27.30
C GLY A 35 2.61 -17.63 -25.89
N GLU A 36 3.86 -17.95 -25.56
CA GLU A 36 4.54 -17.32 -24.44
C GLU A 36 4.39 -15.80 -24.62
N HIS A 37 3.52 -15.17 -23.83
CA HIS A 37 3.48 -13.72 -23.73
C HIS A 37 4.74 -13.27 -23.00
N GLN A 38 5.88 -13.30 -23.70
CA GLN A 38 7.06 -12.57 -23.30
C GLN A 38 6.65 -11.09 -23.24
N ILE A 39 6.57 -10.57 -22.03
CA ILE A 39 6.45 -9.13 -21.81
C ILE A 39 7.70 -8.52 -22.44
N PRO A 40 7.58 -7.62 -23.43
CA PRO A 40 8.75 -7.00 -24.04
C PRO A 40 9.59 -6.38 -22.93
N ALA A 41 10.90 -6.70 -22.90
CA ALA A 41 11.86 -5.98 -22.08
C ALA A 41 11.60 -4.47 -22.29
N VAL A 42 11.66 -3.69 -21.20
CA VAL A 42 11.58 -2.22 -21.31
C VAL A 42 12.65 -1.82 -22.33
N GLN A 43 12.21 -1.40 -23.53
CA GLN A 43 13.13 -1.10 -24.60
C GLN A 43 14.01 0.06 -24.12
N SER A 44 15.32 -0.09 -24.24
CA SER A 44 16.32 0.91 -23.86
C SER A 44 16.04 2.32 -24.41
N GLN A 45 15.28 2.41 -25.52
CA GLN A 45 14.79 3.66 -26.10
C GLN A 45 13.71 4.39 -25.28
N GLU A 46 12.83 3.70 -24.55
CA GLU A 46 11.85 4.37 -23.67
C GLU A 46 12.55 5.02 -22.45
N ALA A 47 13.72 4.50 -22.07
CA ALA A 47 14.52 4.98 -20.94
C ALA A 47 15.59 6.02 -21.35
N SER A 48 16.04 6.04 -22.62
CA SER A 48 17.17 6.88 -23.06
C SER A 48 16.89 8.38 -23.06
N ASN A 49 15.63 8.79 -23.13
CA ASN A 49 15.19 10.20 -23.08
C ASN A 49 14.66 10.63 -21.71
N GLN A 50 14.77 9.78 -20.69
CA GLN A 50 14.19 10.05 -19.37
C GLN A 50 15.12 10.87 -18.48
N ASP A 51 14.53 11.69 -17.61
CA ASP A 51 15.27 12.36 -16.55
C ASP A 51 15.88 11.32 -15.59
N LEU A 52 17.20 11.32 -15.50
CA LEU A 52 17.97 10.48 -14.58
C LEU A 52 18.03 11.18 -13.23
N TYR A 53 16.87 11.35 -12.60
CA TYR A 53 16.65 12.17 -11.40
C TYR A 53 17.57 11.82 -10.21
N TRP A 54 18.16 10.61 -10.18
CA TRP A 54 19.16 10.24 -9.17
C TRP A 54 20.52 10.91 -9.35
N ARG A 55 20.86 11.37 -10.56
CA ARG A 55 22.14 12.04 -10.84
C ARG A 55 22.26 13.41 -10.19
N LYS A 56 21.17 13.97 -9.67
CA LYS A 56 21.21 15.16 -8.81
C LYS A 56 21.89 14.89 -7.46
N ILE A 57 21.98 13.63 -7.04
CA ILE A 57 22.70 13.22 -5.85
C ILE A 57 24.19 13.07 -6.21
N PRO A 58 25.12 13.81 -5.58
CA PRO A 58 26.53 13.84 -5.98
C PRO A 58 27.18 12.46 -6.07
N GLN A 59 26.92 11.59 -5.10
CA GLN A 59 27.48 10.23 -5.05
C GLN A 59 26.93 9.29 -6.15
N TRP A 60 25.84 9.68 -6.84
CA TRP A 60 25.21 8.88 -7.90
C TRP A 60 25.26 9.53 -9.29
N LYS A 61 26.04 10.61 -9.45
CA LYS A 61 26.15 11.37 -10.72
C LYS A 61 26.51 10.50 -11.93
N ASN A 62 27.33 9.46 -11.72
CA ASN A 62 27.84 8.59 -12.78
C ASN A 62 27.07 7.26 -12.91
N ILE A 63 26.05 7.04 -12.09
CA ILE A 63 25.28 5.79 -12.10
C ILE A 63 24.43 5.74 -13.38
N GLY A 64 24.56 4.64 -14.11
CA GLY A 64 23.80 4.37 -15.34
C GLY A 64 22.40 3.84 -15.05
N ILE A 65 21.53 3.82 -16.08
CA ILE A 65 20.15 3.32 -15.96
C ILE A 65 20.12 1.87 -15.49
N LYS A 66 20.89 0.98 -16.13
CA LYS A 66 20.93 -0.45 -15.80
C LYS A 66 21.32 -0.68 -14.33
N GLU A 67 22.33 0.05 -13.85
CA GLU A 67 22.79 -0.06 -12.48
C GLU A 67 21.73 0.44 -11.49
N PHE A 68 21.12 1.61 -11.74
CA PHE A 68 20.07 2.15 -10.88
C PHE A 68 18.79 1.28 -10.87
N LEU A 69 18.49 0.59 -11.98
CA LEU A 69 17.36 -0.33 -12.07
C LEU A 69 17.62 -1.69 -11.42
N SER A 70 18.86 -2.01 -11.04
CA SER A 70 19.15 -3.23 -10.27
C SER A 70 18.59 -3.12 -8.86
N TYR A 71 17.73 -4.05 -8.48
CA TYR A 71 17.23 -4.18 -7.11
C TYR A 71 18.37 -4.44 -6.13
N ARG A 72 19.34 -5.29 -6.51
CA ARG A 72 20.52 -5.55 -5.69
C ARG A 72 21.29 -4.26 -5.41
N TRP A 73 21.46 -3.40 -6.42
CA TRP A 73 22.10 -2.10 -6.23
C TRP A 73 21.28 -1.18 -5.30
N GLN A 74 19.96 -1.09 -5.51
CA GLN A 74 19.06 -0.31 -4.64
C GLN A 74 19.14 -0.78 -3.17
N ALA A 75 19.14 -2.09 -2.95
CA ALA A 75 19.22 -2.69 -1.61
C ALA A 75 20.58 -2.43 -0.93
N ASN A 76 21.67 -2.59 -1.67
CA ASN A 76 23.04 -2.39 -1.15
C ASN A 76 23.36 -0.92 -0.83
N ASN A 77 22.73 0.01 -1.55
CA ASN A 77 22.93 1.45 -1.36
C ASN A 77 21.82 2.10 -0.51
N SER A 78 20.97 1.29 0.13
CA SER A 78 19.95 1.81 1.04
C SER A 78 20.57 2.34 2.33
N ILE A 79 20.11 3.49 2.79
CA ILE A 79 20.42 4.02 4.12
C ILE A 79 19.61 3.23 5.13
N THR A 80 20.24 2.67 6.16
CA THR A 80 19.59 1.80 7.16
C THR A 80 19.83 2.22 8.61
N THR A 81 20.62 3.27 8.83
CA THR A 81 20.95 3.79 10.15
C THR A 81 20.84 5.31 10.17
N HIS A 82 20.62 5.88 11.35
CA HIS A 82 20.60 7.33 11.53
C HIS A 82 21.96 7.97 11.22
N THR A 83 23.07 7.29 11.52
CA THR A 83 24.43 7.76 11.19
C THR A 83 24.63 7.89 9.68
N GLN A 84 24.24 6.87 8.91
CA GLN A 84 24.27 6.92 7.45
C GLN A 84 23.37 8.04 6.91
N LEU A 85 22.18 8.22 7.49
CA LEU A 85 21.25 9.28 7.10
C LEU A 85 21.87 10.66 7.28
N VAL A 86 22.41 10.95 8.47
CA VAL A 86 23.02 12.25 8.78
C VAL A 86 24.24 12.51 7.88
N ALA A 87 25.07 11.50 7.64
CA ALA A 87 26.22 11.63 6.73
C ALA A 87 25.75 11.97 5.30
N PHE A 88 24.80 11.21 4.76
CA PHE A 88 24.22 11.47 3.44
C PHE A 88 23.61 12.89 3.35
N MET A 89 22.79 13.27 4.35
CA MET A 89 22.15 14.58 4.37
C MET A 89 23.17 15.72 4.41
N ARG A 90 24.29 15.56 5.11
CA ARG A 90 25.37 16.55 5.11
C ARG A 90 25.93 16.84 3.72
N ASP A 91 25.95 15.83 2.86
CA ASP A 91 26.50 15.91 1.50
C ASP A 91 25.51 16.51 0.49
N VAL A 92 24.20 16.33 0.70
CA VAL A 92 23.16 16.76 -0.26
C VAL A 92 22.44 18.05 0.12
N LEU A 93 22.47 18.45 1.39
CA LEU A 93 21.78 19.66 1.85
C LEU A 93 22.54 20.93 1.46
N PRO A 94 21.87 22.07 1.22
CA PRO A 94 22.52 23.37 1.07
C PRO A 94 23.17 23.83 2.39
N LYS A 95 24.05 24.83 2.34
CA LYS A 95 24.71 25.37 3.56
C LYS A 95 23.71 26.02 4.51
N THR A 96 22.73 26.70 3.93
CA THR A 96 21.61 27.32 4.63
C THR A 96 20.34 26.70 4.10
N ILE A 97 19.53 26.15 5.01
CA ILE A 97 18.25 25.58 4.69
C ILE A 97 17.23 26.73 4.63
N PRO A 98 16.54 26.92 3.50
CA PRO A 98 15.47 27.91 3.41
C PRO A 98 14.43 27.65 4.50
N GLY A 99 14.11 28.71 5.24
CA GLY A 99 13.00 28.68 6.18
C GLY A 99 11.68 28.45 5.45
N THR A 100 10.75 27.73 6.06
CA THR A 100 9.39 27.56 5.51
C THR A 100 8.35 28.24 6.37
N PHE A 101 7.21 28.57 5.75
CA PHE A 101 5.99 28.81 6.50
C PHE A 101 5.50 27.47 7.04
N SER A 102 5.44 27.33 8.36
CA SER A 102 4.75 26.21 9.00
C SER A 102 3.28 26.17 8.57
N THR A 103 2.67 24.99 8.53
CA THR A 103 1.20 24.82 8.49
C THR A 103 0.48 25.51 9.64
N THR A 104 1.22 25.90 10.70
CA THR A 104 0.73 26.71 11.83
C THR A 104 0.96 28.22 11.66
N GLY A 105 1.40 28.68 10.48
CA GLY A 105 1.62 30.10 10.17
C GLY A 105 2.89 30.71 10.77
N LYS A 106 3.68 29.97 11.56
CA LYS A 106 4.98 30.43 12.03
C LYS A 106 6.04 30.24 10.94
N SER A 107 6.62 31.34 10.47
CA SER A 107 7.80 31.31 9.60
C SER A 107 8.96 30.73 10.41
N GLN A 108 9.47 29.57 10.00
CA GLN A 108 10.82 29.17 10.42
C GLN A 108 11.79 30.10 9.69
N LYS A 109 12.64 30.77 10.45
CA LYS A 109 13.78 31.49 9.86
C LYS A 109 14.68 30.48 9.13
N PRO A 110 15.44 30.92 8.11
CA PRO A 110 16.50 30.08 7.56
C PRO A 110 17.41 29.56 8.68
N ILE A 111 17.81 28.30 8.58
CA ILE A 111 18.69 27.65 9.57
C ILE A 111 19.93 27.11 8.87
N GLU A 112 21.04 27.03 9.60
CA GLU A 112 22.26 26.43 9.09
C GLU A 112 22.11 24.91 8.97
N ARG A 113 22.84 24.32 8.01
CA ARG A 113 22.83 22.87 7.74
C ARG A 113 23.01 22.03 9.00
N GLU A 114 23.99 22.34 9.84
CA GLU A 114 24.25 21.54 11.04
C GLU A 114 23.12 21.67 12.08
N GLY A 115 22.48 22.84 12.20
CA GLY A 115 21.29 23.00 13.04
C GLY A 115 20.11 22.16 12.53
N PHE A 116 19.91 22.06 11.22
CA PHE A 116 18.91 21.16 10.65
C PHE A 116 19.25 19.68 10.88
N LEU A 117 20.52 19.30 10.74
CA LEU A 117 20.98 17.94 11.01
C LEU A 117 20.79 17.56 12.48
N GLU A 118 20.98 18.49 13.41
CA GLU A 118 20.70 18.30 14.83
C GLU A 118 19.20 18.10 15.09
N ASP A 119 18.35 18.90 14.45
CA ASP A 119 16.88 18.75 14.51
C ASP A 119 16.42 17.38 13.95
N VAL A 120 17.05 16.91 12.87
CA VAL A 120 16.82 15.56 12.34
C VAL A 120 17.30 14.47 13.29
N ARG A 121 18.45 14.64 13.96
CA ARG A 121 18.93 13.68 14.96
C ARG A 121 17.96 13.56 16.12
N ASP A 122 17.51 14.69 16.65
CA ASP A 122 16.51 14.73 17.72
C ASP A 122 15.19 14.07 17.29
N GLY A 123 14.70 14.41 16.08
CA GLY A 123 13.50 13.81 15.52
C GLY A 123 13.60 12.29 15.36
N VAL A 124 14.71 11.79 14.82
CA VAL A 124 14.94 10.34 14.61
C VAL A 124 15.11 9.58 15.93
N GLN A 125 15.75 10.18 16.94
CA GLN A 125 15.89 9.58 18.27
C GLN A 125 14.55 9.44 18.98
N ARG A 126 13.63 10.39 18.74
CA ARG A 126 12.26 10.40 19.28
C ARG A 126 11.22 9.74 18.37
N ALA A 127 11.64 9.18 17.22
CA ALA A 127 10.73 8.47 16.34
C ALA A 127 10.59 7.00 16.80
N PRO A 128 9.37 6.43 16.82
CA PRO A 128 9.24 5.02 17.10
C PRO A 128 9.85 4.20 15.98
N MET A 129 9.67 4.59 14.72
CA MET A 129 10.12 3.82 13.56
C MET A 129 11.61 4.04 13.24
N SER A 130 12.33 2.96 12.92
CA SER A 130 13.72 3.02 12.49
C SER A 130 13.87 3.63 11.09
N VAL A 131 15.05 4.15 10.76
CA VAL A 131 15.34 4.70 9.42
C VAL A 131 15.67 3.59 8.43
N ARG A 132 14.97 3.57 7.30
CA ARG A 132 15.41 2.85 6.10
C ARG A 132 14.91 3.55 4.85
N LEU A 133 15.81 3.88 3.93
CA LEU A 133 15.52 4.64 2.72
C LEU A 133 16.29 4.06 1.53
N THR A 134 15.59 3.84 0.42
CA THR A 134 16.18 3.39 -0.84
C THR A 134 16.80 4.56 -1.60
N PRO A 135 17.80 4.33 -2.46
CA PRO A 135 18.30 5.34 -3.38
C PRO A 135 17.21 5.98 -4.23
N HIS A 136 16.20 5.20 -4.63
CA HIS A 136 15.01 5.70 -5.29
C HIS A 136 14.33 6.85 -4.52
N ILE A 137 13.95 6.62 -3.26
CA ILE A 137 13.28 7.65 -2.45
C ILE A 137 14.20 8.85 -2.19
N LEU A 138 15.46 8.60 -1.86
CA LEU A 138 16.46 9.66 -1.63
C LEU A 138 16.63 10.56 -2.88
N SER A 139 16.49 9.97 -4.06
CA SER A 139 16.54 10.67 -5.34
C SER A 139 15.25 11.43 -5.68
N LEU A 140 14.11 11.16 -5.03
CA LEU A 140 12.88 11.92 -5.27
C LEU A 140 12.78 13.16 -4.38
N ILE A 141 13.41 13.15 -3.19
CA ILE A 141 13.41 14.27 -2.25
C ILE A 141 14.03 15.53 -2.90
N ASN A 142 13.40 16.68 -2.67
CA ASN A 142 13.97 18.00 -2.95
C ASN A 142 14.83 18.46 -1.78
N TRP A 143 16.15 18.19 -1.86
CA TRP A 143 17.11 18.55 -0.82
C TRP A 143 17.39 20.05 -0.69
N GLU A 144 16.99 20.87 -1.68
CA GLU A 144 17.09 22.34 -1.60
C GLU A 144 15.99 22.94 -0.71
N GLN A 145 14.85 22.26 -0.56
CA GLN A 145 13.74 22.69 0.30
C GLN A 145 13.25 21.53 1.19
N PRO A 146 14.10 20.99 2.08
CA PRO A 146 13.82 19.76 2.80
C PRO A 146 12.63 19.89 3.76
N PHE A 147 12.35 21.09 4.28
CA PHE A 147 11.19 21.30 5.15
C PHE A 147 9.86 21.15 4.41
N SER A 148 9.73 21.72 3.21
CA SER A 148 8.47 21.66 2.44
C SER A 148 8.33 20.37 1.62
N ASP A 149 9.39 19.56 1.54
CA ASP A 149 9.37 18.34 0.73
C ASP A 149 8.41 17.28 1.30
N PRO A 150 7.37 16.87 0.54
CA PRO A 150 6.37 15.93 1.00
C PRO A 150 6.92 14.50 1.12
N ILE A 151 7.96 14.15 0.37
CA ILE A 151 8.55 12.80 0.41
C ILE A 151 9.41 12.68 1.65
N LEU A 152 10.26 13.65 1.96
CA LEU A 152 11.06 13.70 3.18
C LEU A 152 10.16 13.55 4.42
N ARG A 153 9.06 14.30 4.47
CA ARG A 153 8.13 14.29 5.60
C ARG A 153 7.49 12.92 5.85
N GLN A 154 7.40 12.05 4.85
CA GLN A 154 6.90 10.68 5.00
C GLN A 154 7.87 9.72 5.71
N PHE A 155 9.17 10.02 5.73
CA PHE A 155 10.19 9.06 6.15
C PHE A 155 11.16 9.59 7.21
N ILE A 156 11.48 10.89 7.21
CA ILE A 156 12.46 11.49 8.10
C ILE A 156 11.72 12.33 9.14
N ALA A 157 11.86 11.94 10.42
CA ALA A 157 11.34 12.71 11.53
C ALA A 157 12.21 13.94 11.81
N ILE A 158 11.56 15.08 12.03
CA ILE A 158 12.19 16.35 12.36
C ILE A 158 11.71 16.74 13.76
N GLY A 159 12.64 16.94 14.70
CA GLY A 159 12.35 17.15 16.12
C GLY A 159 11.41 18.34 16.37
N SER A 160 11.64 19.45 15.68
CA SER A 160 10.88 20.69 15.76
C SER A 160 9.44 20.58 15.25
N ARG A 161 9.07 19.48 14.59
CA ARG A 161 7.71 19.20 14.13
C ARG A 161 6.93 18.30 15.08
N LEU A 162 7.61 17.56 15.94
CA LEU A 162 6.96 16.57 16.79
C LEU A 162 5.99 17.26 17.75
N LEU A 163 4.77 16.73 17.80
CA LEU A 163 3.73 17.13 18.74
C LEU A 163 3.55 16.03 19.79
N PRO A 164 3.06 16.36 21.00
CA PRO A 164 2.64 15.35 21.97
C PRO A 164 1.59 14.43 21.37
N ASP A 165 1.71 13.13 21.64
CA ASP A 165 0.75 12.15 21.16
C ASP A 165 -0.64 12.34 21.77
N HIS A 166 -1.65 11.92 21.03
CA HIS A 166 -3.03 11.94 21.50
C HIS A 166 -3.19 11.12 22.81
N PRO A 167 -3.92 11.60 23.83
CA PRO A 167 -4.04 10.91 25.12
C PRO A 167 -4.63 9.49 25.05
N SER A 168 -5.44 9.20 24.03
CA SER A 168 -6.03 7.87 23.78
C SER A 168 -5.18 6.95 22.89
N LEU A 169 -3.95 7.35 22.56
CA LEU A 169 -3.05 6.52 21.77
C LEU A 169 -2.66 5.26 22.54
N THR A 170 -2.79 4.11 21.89
CA THR A 170 -2.15 2.86 22.29
C THR A 170 -1.16 2.42 21.21
N LEU A 171 -0.13 1.67 21.60
CA LEU A 171 0.96 1.28 20.69
C LEU A 171 0.47 0.37 19.54
N ASP A 172 -0.48 -0.53 19.83
CA ASP A 172 -1.27 -1.26 18.84
C ASP A 172 -2.69 -0.67 18.79
N SER A 173 -2.82 0.50 18.16
CA SER A 173 -4.08 1.27 18.13
C SER A 173 -5.23 0.56 17.41
N LEU A 174 -4.91 -0.42 16.58
CA LEU A 174 -5.88 -1.19 15.82
C LEU A 174 -6.21 -2.53 16.50
N HIS A 175 -5.59 -2.91 17.62
CA HIS A 175 -5.75 -4.22 18.27
C HIS A 175 -5.46 -5.41 17.33
N GLU A 176 -4.43 -5.31 16.48
CA GLU A 176 -4.06 -6.41 15.60
C GLU A 176 -3.54 -7.64 16.37
N THR A 177 -2.91 -7.41 17.53
CA THR A 177 -2.36 -8.47 18.38
C THR A 177 -3.45 -9.30 19.05
N ASP A 178 -4.49 -8.64 19.57
CA ASP A 178 -5.61 -9.31 20.24
C ASP A 178 -6.53 -10.03 19.25
N ASP A 179 -6.62 -9.54 18.01
CA ASP A 179 -7.34 -10.19 16.90
C ASP A 179 -6.51 -11.32 16.24
N SER A 180 -5.49 -11.86 16.93
CA SER A 180 -4.55 -12.84 16.36
C SER A 180 -4.75 -14.27 16.90
N PRO A 181 -5.52 -15.14 16.20
CA PRO A 181 -5.73 -16.52 16.64
C PRO A 181 -4.46 -17.37 16.59
N VAL A 182 -3.52 -17.01 15.71
CA VAL A 182 -2.18 -17.58 15.62
C VAL A 182 -1.19 -16.47 15.30
N LYS A 183 -0.01 -16.50 15.93
CA LYS A 183 1.00 -15.45 15.78
C LYS A 183 1.31 -15.19 14.30
N GLY A 184 1.14 -13.94 13.87
CA GLY A 184 1.38 -13.51 12.49
C GLY A 184 0.15 -13.58 11.59
N LEU A 185 -1.03 -13.91 12.11
CA LEU A 185 -2.30 -13.83 11.40
C LEU A 185 -3.29 -12.99 12.20
N VAL A 186 -3.83 -11.94 11.59
CA VAL A 186 -4.91 -11.12 12.17
C VAL A 186 -6.22 -11.52 11.52
N HIS A 187 -7.19 -11.99 12.30
CA HIS A 187 -8.50 -12.44 11.82
C HIS A 187 -9.62 -11.69 12.54
N ARG A 188 -9.78 -10.41 12.16
CA ARG A 188 -10.82 -9.50 12.70
C ARG A 188 -12.19 -9.70 12.06
N TYR A 189 -12.21 -9.93 10.76
CA TYR A 189 -13.42 -9.93 9.96
C TYR A 189 -13.85 -11.36 9.65
N PRO A 190 -15.16 -11.64 9.55
CA PRO A 190 -15.65 -13.02 9.41
C PRO A 190 -15.07 -13.83 8.24
N ASP A 191 -14.76 -13.15 7.14
CA ASP A 191 -14.45 -13.75 5.84
C ASP A 191 -13.02 -13.47 5.33
N LYS A 192 -12.20 -12.76 6.11
CA LYS A 192 -10.88 -12.32 5.65
C LYS A 192 -9.86 -12.19 6.77
N ALA A 193 -8.62 -12.52 6.43
CA ALA A 193 -7.50 -12.44 7.36
C ALA A 193 -6.29 -11.72 6.74
N LEU A 194 -5.47 -11.14 7.61
CA LEU A 194 -4.23 -10.48 7.27
C LEU A 194 -3.06 -11.32 7.77
N PHE A 195 -2.28 -11.85 6.85
CA PHE A 195 -1.09 -12.65 7.10
C PHE A 195 0.16 -11.77 7.09
N LEU A 196 0.79 -11.62 8.26
CA LEU A 196 2.05 -10.90 8.46
C LEU A 196 3.23 -11.83 8.10
N ALA A 197 3.58 -11.88 6.81
CA ALA A 197 4.58 -12.82 6.29
C ALA A 197 6.03 -12.43 6.63
N THR A 198 6.29 -11.15 6.89
CA THR A 198 7.62 -10.59 7.16
C THR A 198 7.56 -9.40 8.11
N SER A 199 8.67 -9.09 8.79
CA SER A 199 8.82 -7.91 9.67
C SER A 199 9.65 -6.78 9.06
N VAL A 200 9.98 -6.86 7.76
CA VAL A 200 10.91 -5.95 7.07
C VAL A 200 10.22 -5.27 5.90
N CYS A 201 10.56 -3.99 5.67
CA CYS A 201 10.14 -3.21 4.51
C CYS A 201 11.36 -2.75 3.70
N PRO A 202 11.22 -2.43 2.40
CA PRO A 202 12.28 -1.79 1.63
C PRO A 202 12.62 -0.38 2.15
N VAL A 203 11.60 0.34 2.65
CA VAL A 203 11.73 1.61 3.37
C VAL A 203 10.82 1.60 4.59
N TYR A 204 11.14 2.39 5.61
CA TYR A 204 10.29 2.54 6.78
C TYR A 204 9.58 3.90 6.77
N CYS A 205 8.26 3.87 6.59
CA CYS A 205 7.42 5.05 6.71
C CYS A 205 7.33 5.46 8.17
N ARG A 206 7.56 6.75 8.50
CA ARG A 206 7.53 7.18 9.91
C ARG A 206 6.14 7.04 10.54
N TYR A 207 5.09 7.06 9.72
CA TYR A 207 3.68 6.88 10.10
C TYR A 207 3.20 5.42 10.06
N CYS A 208 4.12 4.43 10.06
CA CYS A 208 3.71 3.03 9.99
C CYS A 208 2.87 2.61 11.20
N THR A 209 1.63 2.16 10.94
CA THR A 209 0.68 1.66 11.95
C THR A 209 1.23 0.47 12.73
N ARG A 210 2.08 -0.33 12.09
CA ARG A 210 2.77 -1.48 12.69
C ARG A 210 4.16 -1.14 13.20
N SER A 211 4.43 0.13 13.52
CA SER A 211 5.71 0.53 14.11
C SER A 211 6.02 -0.27 15.38
N TYR A 212 5.03 -0.83 16.08
CA TYR A 212 5.27 -1.70 17.23
C TYR A 212 5.90 -3.07 16.92
N SER A 213 5.85 -3.55 15.67
CA SER A 213 6.33 -4.89 15.29
C SER A 213 7.25 -4.95 14.06
N ILE A 214 7.27 -3.88 13.25
CA ILE A 214 8.04 -3.80 12.00
C ILE A 214 9.34 -3.03 12.20
N GLY A 215 10.43 -3.54 11.64
CA GLY A 215 11.74 -2.90 11.67
C GLY A 215 12.65 -3.37 12.79
N VAL A 216 13.76 -2.65 12.97
CA VAL A 216 14.73 -2.92 14.04
C VAL A 216 14.32 -2.19 15.32
N PRO A 217 14.75 -2.63 16.52
CA PRO A 217 14.48 -1.90 17.75
C PRO A 217 14.94 -0.44 17.70
N THR A 218 14.19 0.44 18.35
CA THR A 218 14.51 1.86 18.54
C THR A 218 14.56 2.18 20.04
N ALA A 219 14.93 3.42 20.39
CA ALA A 219 14.93 3.86 21.78
C ALA A 219 13.53 3.78 22.43
N LEU A 220 12.47 3.98 21.64
CA LEU A 220 11.09 3.99 22.14
C LEU A 220 10.37 2.64 22.07
N VAL A 221 10.76 1.78 21.13
CA VAL A 221 9.99 0.56 20.82
C VAL A 221 10.93 -0.62 20.60
N GLN A 222 10.75 -1.64 21.44
CA GLN A 222 11.41 -2.94 21.29
C GLN A 222 10.64 -3.82 20.31
N ARG A 223 11.35 -4.59 19.48
CA ARG A 223 10.75 -5.41 18.42
C ARG A 223 11.46 -6.75 18.30
N THR A 224 10.69 -7.79 18.00
CA THR A 224 11.26 -9.10 17.63
C THR A 224 11.18 -9.28 16.13
N ARG A 225 12.33 -9.20 15.46
CA ARG A 225 12.43 -9.54 14.03
C ARG A 225 12.05 -11.00 13.82
N PHE A 226 11.14 -11.26 12.89
CA PHE A 226 10.87 -12.60 12.39
C PHE A 226 11.16 -12.66 10.89
N LEU A 227 11.87 -13.71 10.49
CA LEU A 227 12.25 -13.95 9.11
C LEU A 227 11.12 -14.68 8.36
N PRO A 228 10.93 -14.39 7.07
CA PRO A 228 9.98 -15.11 6.22
C PRO A 228 10.50 -16.54 6.02
N MET A 229 10.02 -17.48 6.83
CA MET A 229 10.44 -18.88 6.76
C MET A 229 9.21 -19.77 6.62
N PRO A 230 9.14 -20.67 5.63
CA PRO A 230 8.00 -21.57 5.44
C PRO A 230 7.59 -22.31 6.72
N LYS A 231 8.55 -22.82 7.49
CA LYS A 231 8.29 -23.50 8.78
C LYS A 231 7.58 -22.61 9.81
N LYS A 232 7.81 -21.29 9.79
CA LYS A 232 7.15 -20.33 10.68
C LYS A 232 5.73 -19.99 10.20
N TRP A 233 5.41 -20.26 8.94
CA TRP A 233 4.09 -20.03 8.38
C TRP A 233 3.16 -21.23 8.50
N GLU A 234 3.66 -22.43 8.79
CA GLU A 234 2.82 -23.64 8.85
C GLU A 234 1.63 -23.53 9.81
N PRO A 235 1.76 -22.98 11.04
CA PRO A 235 0.60 -22.78 11.92
C PRO A 235 -0.46 -21.85 11.31
N ILE A 236 -0.02 -20.85 10.54
CA ILE A 236 -0.90 -19.89 9.85
C ILE A 236 -1.63 -20.58 8.69
N LEU A 237 -0.89 -21.33 7.87
CA LEU A 237 -1.44 -22.09 6.76
C LEU A 237 -2.44 -23.15 7.24
N GLN A 238 -2.16 -23.80 8.38
CA GLN A 238 -3.05 -24.75 9.02
C GLN A 238 -4.34 -24.09 9.56
N TYR A 239 -4.22 -22.92 10.18
CA TYR A 239 -5.40 -22.18 10.64
C TYR A 239 -6.29 -21.79 9.44
N ILE A 240 -5.71 -21.25 8.38
CA ILE A 240 -6.46 -20.83 7.19
C ILE A 240 -7.11 -22.04 6.50
N SER A 241 -6.40 -23.17 6.39
CA SER A 241 -6.94 -24.38 5.75
C SER A 241 -8.12 -24.98 6.51
N THR A 242 -8.14 -24.85 7.83
CA THR A 242 -9.19 -25.38 8.71
C THR A 242 -10.32 -24.39 9.00
N THR A 243 -10.26 -23.17 8.44
CA THR A 243 -11.26 -22.12 8.64
C THR A 243 -12.00 -21.80 7.33
N PRO A 244 -13.05 -22.56 6.97
CA PRO A 244 -13.72 -22.46 5.67
C PRO A 244 -14.49 -21.15 5.44
N SER A 245 -14.74 -20.35 6.49
CA SER A 245 -15.35 -19.03 6.36
C SER A 245 -14.41 -17.99 5.73
N LEU A 246 -13.10 -18.24 5.74
CA LEU A 246 -12.13 -17.36 5.10
C LEU A 246 -12.20 -17.49 3.59
N HIS A 247 -12.32 -16.35 2.90
CA HIS A 247 -12.37 -16.27 1.45
C HIS A 247 -11.34 -15.30 0.85
N ASP A 248 -10.79 -14.39 1.67
CA ASP A 248 -9.86 -13.34 1.24
C ASP A 248 -8.65 -13.25 2.20
N ILE A 249 -7.44 -13.42 1.65
CA ILE A 249 -6.20 -13.34 2.41
C ILE A 249 -5.35 -12.17 1.91
N VAL A 250 -4.94 -11.30 2.83
CA VAL A 250 -3.94 -10.25 2.58
C VAL A 250 -2.57 -10.71 3.06
N ILE A 251 -1.58 -10.79 2.17
CA ILE A 251 -0.19 -11.02 2.50
C ILE A 251 0.47 -9.67 2.73
N SER A 252 0.94 -9.43 3.95
CA SER A 252 1.52 -8.17 4.40
C SER A 252 2.55 -8.43 5.51
N GLY A 253 2.52 -7.65 6.60
CA GLY A 253 3.53 -7.61 7.64
C GLY A 253 4.23 -6.26 7.58
N GLY A 254 5.53 -6.30 7.30
CA GLY A 254 6.28 -5.13 6.86
C GLY A 254 5.84 -4.77 5.43
N ASP A 255 6.42 -5.45 4.45
CA ASP A 255 6.07 -5.28 3.05
C ASP A 255 6.22 -6.61 2.30
N ALA A 256 5.20 -7.04 1.55
CA ALA A 256 5.30 -8.25 0.72
C ALA A 256 6.43 -8.17 -0.32
N PHE A 257 6.86 -6.95 -0.67
CA PHE A 257 8.08 -6.68 -1.42
C PHE A 257 9.28 -7.41 -0.82
N SER A 258 9.43 -7.48 0.50
CA SER A 258 10.62 -8.09 1.12
C SER A 258 10.69 -9.62 0.97
N LEU A 259 9.67 -10.27 0.41
CA LEU A 259 9.69 -11.69 0.10
C LEU A 259 10.58 -11.98 -1.12
N SER A 260 11.19 -13.16 -1.17
CA SER A 260 11.81 -13.66 -2.39
C SER A 260 10.75 -14.12 -3.40
N PRO A 261 11.08 -14.24 -4.70
CA PRO A 261 10.17 -14.81 -5.69
C PRO A 261 9.64 -16.19 -5.27
N ASP A 262 10.51 -17.07 -4.78
CA ASP A 262 10.13 -18.42 -4.32
C ASP A 262 9.16 -18.38 -3.13
N GLN A 263 9.36 -17.42 -2.21
CA GLN A 263 8.47 -17.24 -1.07
C GLN A 263 7.08 -16.74 -1.50
N LEU A 264 7.03 -15.81 -2.46
CA LEU A 264 5.78 -15.37 -3.05
C LEU A 264 5.05 -16.55 -3.68
N LEU A 265 5.73 -17.31 -4.55
CA LEU A 265 5.17 -18.48 -5.23
C LEU A 265 4.68 -19.53 -4.23
N PHE A 266 5.48 -19.83 -3.20
CA PHE A 266 5.10 -20.76 -2.14
C PHE A 266 3.81 -20.34 -1.44
N ILE A 267 3.72 -19.10 -0.94
CA ILE A 267 2.53 -18.61 -0.24
C ILE A 267 1.33 -18.58 -1.19
N GLY A 268 1.52 -18.00 -2.38
CA GLY A 268 0.47 -17.82 -3.37
C GLY A 268 -0.15 -19.15 -3.79
N ARG A 269 0.66 -20.14 -4.17
CA ARG A 269 0.19 -21.48 -4.57
C ARG A 269 -0.47 -22.25 -3.43
N ARG A 270 0.02 -22.11 -2.19
CA ARG A 270 -0.64 -22.69 -1.01
C ARG A 270 -2.04 -22.13 -0.81
N PHE A 271 -2.27 -20.84 -1.06
CA PHE A 271 -3.62 -20.26 -0.94
C PHE A 271 -4.48 -20.52 -2.18
N LEU A 272 -3.91 -20.51 -3.38
CA LEU A 272 -4.63 -20.87 -4.60
C LEU A 272 -5.15 -22.30 -4.55
N SER A 273 -4.43 -23.25 -3.93
CA SER A 273 -4.89 -24.63 -3.79
C SER A 273 -6.02 -24.84 -2.76
N MET A 274 -6.28 -23.87 -1.87
CA MET A 274 -7.36 -23.96 -0.88
C MET A 274 -8.71 -23.62 -1.53
N PRO A 275 -9.70 -24.55 -1.58
CA PRO A 275 -10.94 -24.33 -2.34
C PRO A 275 -11.77 -23.13 -1.88
N HIS A 276 -11.79 -22.84 -0.58
CA HIS A 276 -12.55 -21.72 0.00
C HIS A 276 -11.90 -20.35 -0.22
N ILE A 277 -10.61 -20.30 -0.55
CA ILE A 277 -9.90 -19.03 -0.78
C ILE A 277 -10.14 -18.54 -2.20
N ASN A 278 -10.81 -17.39 -2.33
CA ASN A 278 -11.20 -16.78 -3.60
C ASN A 278 -10.36 -15.56 -3.96
N ARG A 279 -9.74 -14.91 -2.98
CA ARG A 279 -9.02 -13.64 -3.16
C ARG A 279 -7.68 -13.66 -2.42
N ILE A 280 -6.63 -13.26 -3.11
CA ILE A 280 -5.28 -13.13 -2.58
C ILE A 280 -4.77 -11.72 -2.90
N ARG A 281 -4.31 -11.01 -1.88
CA ARG A 281 -3.84 -9.63 -2.02
C ARG A 281 -2.44 -9.49 -1.48
N PHE A 282 -1.49 -9.08 -2.30
CA PHE A 282 -0.14 -8.74 -1.85
C PHE A 282 -0.09 -7.26 -1.50
N ALA A 283 0.16 -6.93 -0.24
CA ALA A 283 0.26 -5.53 0.20
C ALA A 283 1.73 -5.08 0.17
N SER A 284 2.02 -4.08 -0.67
CA SER A 284 3.37 -3.59 -0.89
C SER A 284 3.44 -2.12 -1.31
N LYS A 285 4.25 -1.33 -0.59
CA LYS A 285 4.60 0.03 -1.02
C LYS A 285 5.69 0.02 -2.11
N GLY A 286 6.20 -1.15 -2.50
CA GLY A 286 7.31 -1.34 -3.44
C GLY A 286 7.24 -0.52 -4.73
N LEU A 287 6.06 -0.39 -5.35
CA LEU A 287 5.90 0.44 -6.56
C LEU A 287 6.23 1.93 -6.32
N ALA A 288 5.97 2.46 -5.13
CA ALA A 288 6.23 3.86 -4.80
C ALA A 288 7.67 4.11 -4.30
N VAL A 289 8.33 3.08 -3.76
CA VAL A 289 9.58 3.27 -3.00
C VAL A 289 10.78 2.53 -3.58
N CYS A 290 10.56 1.54 -4.44
CA CYS A 290 11.60 0.80 -5.13
C CYS A 290 11.06 0.15 -6.43
N PRO A 291 10.46 0.93 -7.35
CA PRO A 291 9.84 0.40 -8.57
C PRO A 291 10.83 -0.35 -9.46
N SER A 292 12.14 -0.07 -9.35
CA SER A 292 13.22 -0.75 -10.06
C SER A 292 13.12 -2.28 -9.98
N ARG A 293 12.75 -2.85 -8.83
CA ARG A 293 12.64 -4.32 -8.68
C ARG A 293 11.57 -4.95 -9.56
N PHE A 294 10.53 -4.20 -9.93
CA PHE A 294 9.51 -4.70 -10.85
C PHE A 294 10.01 -4.79 -12.29
N LEU A 295 11.07 -4.03 -12.60
CA LEU A 295 11.73 -3.98 -13.90
C LEU A 295 13.01 -4.82 -13.94
N ASP A 296 13.57 -5.18 -12.80
CA ASP A 296 14.80 -5.98 -12.70
C ASP A 296 14.56 -7.42 -13.17
N GLU A 297 15.11 -7.76 -14.33
CA GLU A 297 15.00 -9.08 -14.95
C GLU A 297 15.79 -10.15 -14.17
N GLU A 298 16.79 -9.75 -13.38
CA GLU A 298 17.64 -10.67 -12.63
C GLU A 298 17.04 -11.09 -11.27
N ASP A 299 16.06 -10.36 -10.74
CA ASP A 299 15.44 -10.65 -9.43
C ASP A 299 14.17 -11.53 -9.54
N GLY A 300 13.35 -11.35 -10.57
CA GLY A 300 12.18 -12.21 -10.84
C GLY A 300 10.93 -11.97 -9.97
N TRP A 301 10.93 -11.03 -9.01
CA TRP A 301 9.79 -10.80 -8.11
C TRP A 301 8.50 -10.40 -8.84
N ALA A 302 8.58 -9.51 -9.83
CA ALA A 302 7.41 -9.15 -10.62
C ALA A 302 6.87 -10.31 -11.45
N ASN A 303 7.77 -11.18 -11.97
CA ASN A 303 7.37 -12.34 -12.75
C ASN A 303 6.61 -13.35 -11.87
N ALA A 304 7.09 -13.59 -10.64
CA ALA A 304 6.37 -14.42 -9.66
C ALA A 304 4.97 -13.87 -9.33
N LEU A 305 4.83 -12.56 -9.16
CA LEU A 305 3.52 -11.93 -8.93
C LEU A 305 2.59 -12.10 -10.15
N ILE A 306 3.12 -11.90 -11.36
CA ILE A 306 2.38 -12.06 -12.62
C ILE A 306 1.92 -13.51 -12.79
N GLU A 307 2.80 -14.47 -12.55
CA GLU A 307 2.52 -15.91 -12.60
C GLU A 307 1.38 -16.29 -11.66
N LEU A 308 1.45 -15.90 -10.38
CA LEU A 308 0.37 -16.14 -9.41
C LEU A 308 -0.95 -15.46 -9.81
N SER A 309 -0.88 -14.26 -10.39
CA SER A 309 -2.07 -13.58 -10.89
C SER A 309 -2.70 -14.32 -12.06
N ASN A 310 -1.89 -14.93 -12.95
CA ASN A 310 -2.36 -15.73 -14.07
C ASN A 310 -2.98 -17.04 -13.60
N GLU A 311 -2.27 -17.81 -12.76
CA GLU A 311 -2.79 -19.04 -12.15
C GLU A 311 -4.11 -18.78 -11.42
N GLY A 312 -4.17 -17.70 -10.64
CA GLY A 312 -5.40 -17.28 -9.98
C GLY A 312 -6.56 -17.06 -10.95
N ARG A 313 -6.33 -16.31 -12.04
CA ARG A 313 -7.36 -16.06 -13.05
C ARG A 313 -7.86 -17.34 -13.74
N GLU A 314 -6.96 -18.26 -14.07
CA GLU A 314 -7.32 -19.57 -14.66
C GLU A 314 -8.21 -20.39 -13.73
N MET A 315 -8.00 -20.27 -12.41
CA MET A 315 -8.81 -20.92 -11.38
C MET A 315 -10.09 -20.14 -11.01
N GLY A 316 -10.38 -19.01 -11.66
CA GLY A 316 -11.51 -18.14 -11.30
C GLY A 316 -11.33 -17.37 -9.99
N LYS A 317 -10.09 -17.27 -9.49
CA LYS A 317 -9.70 -16.58 -8.27
C LYS A 317 -9.08 -15.22 -8.58
N SER A 318 -9.10 -14.30 -7.62
CA SER A 318 -8.59 -12.94 -7.80
C SER A 318 -7.26 -12.75 -7.07
N GLY A 319 -6.19 -12.52 -7.84
CA GLY A 319 -4.91 -12.01 -7.35
C GLY A 319 -4.79 -10.50 -7.57
N SER A 320 -4.31 -9.75 -6.59
CA SER A 320 -4.07 -8.30 -6.77
C SER A 320 -2.89 -7.79 -5.94
N LEU A 321 -2.29 -6.70 -6.41
CA LEU A 321 -1.29 -5.93 -5.68
C LEU A 321 -1.97 -4.71 -5.06
N HIS A 322 -1.91 -4.61 -3.73
CA HIS A 322 -2.31 -3.42 -2.99
C HIS A 322 -1.07 -2.56 -2.73
N THR A 323 -1.04 -1.37 -3.31
CA THR A 323 0.07 -0.43 -3.20
C THR A 323 -0.27 0.79 -2.36
N HIS A 324 0.71 1.66 -2.13
CA HIS A 324 0.62 2.73 -1.12
C HIS A 324 1.34 4.02 -1.57
N PHE A 325 0.72 4.78 -2.46
CA PHE A 325 1.09 6.14 -2.84
C PHE A 325 0.30 7.16 -2.02
N ASN A 326 0.99 8.20 -1.55
CA ASN A 326 0.48 9.32 -0.80
C ASN A 326 0.75 10.68 -1.46
N HIS A 327 1.66 10.78 -2.42
CA HIS A 327 1.93 12.06 -3.08
C HIS A 327 2.22 11.86 -4.58
N PRO A 328 1.77 12.76 -5.50
CA PRO A 328 2.07 12.64 -6.92
C PRO A 328 3.57 12.51 -7.23
N ASN A 329 4.42 13.18 -6.46
CA ASN A 329 5.89 13.14 -6.61
C ASN A 329 6.52 11.75 -6.32
N GLU A 330 5.78 10.81 -5.74
CA GLU A 330 6.25 9.41 -5.64
C GLU A 330 6.17 8.67 -6.99
N VAL A 331 5.45 9.21 -7.98
CA VAL A 331 5.31 8.61 -9.31
C VAL A 331 6.42 9.10 -10.23
N SER A 332 7.43 8.25 -10.46
CA SER A 332 8.51 8.47 -11.43
C SER A 332 8.27 7.73 -12.75
N TRP A 333 9.02 8.05 -13.80
CA TRP A 333 8.99 7.27 -15.05
C TRP A 333 9.28 5.77 -14.83
N ILE A 334 10.12 5.42 -13.84
CA ILE A 334 10.38 4.03 -13.44
C ILE A 334 9.11 3.38 -12.88
N THR A 335 8.36 4.13 -12.07
CA THR A 335 7.05 3.69 -11.57
C THR A 335 6.07 3.45 -12.71
N GLU A 336 5.99 4.38 -13.67
CA GLU A 336 5.07 4.24 -14.80
C GLU A 336 5.36 2.98 -15.63
N LEU A 337 6.63 2.67 -15.87
CA LEU A 337 7.02 1.45 -16.58
C LEU A 337 6.68 0.19 -15.79
N ALA A 338 6.96 0.18 -14.48
CA ALA A 338 6.62 -0.94 -13.61
C ALA A 338 5.12 -1.21 -13.59
N VAL A 339 4.31 -0.15 -13.48
CA VAL A 339 2.85 -0.26 -13.49
C VAL A 339 2.34 -0.69 -14.87
N ARG A 340 2.87 -0.13 -15.97
CA ARG A 340 2.53 -0.56 -17.33
C ARG A 340 2.83 -2.04 -17.56
N LYS A 341 3.96 -2.55 -17.06
CA LYS A 341 4.32 -3.98 -17.10
C LYS A 341 3.27 -4.83 -16.41
N LEU A 342 2.88 -4.47 -15.17
CA LEU A 342 1.85 -5.19 -14.41
C LEU A 342 0.47 -5.12 -15.10
N PHE A 343 0.09 -3.94 -15.59
CA PHE A 343 -1.19 -3.73 -16.26
C PHE A 343 -1.30 -4.54 -17.56
N ARG A 344 -0.25 -4.55 -18.39
CA ARG A 344 -0.20 -5.38 -19.62
C ARG A 344 -0.31 -6.87 -19.33
N ALA A 345 0.24 -7.33 -18.20
CA ALA A 345 0.09 -8.71 -17.73
C ALA A 345 -1.30 -9.00 -17.13
N GLY A 346 -2.13 -7.98 -16.92
CA GLY A 346 -3.45 -8.10 -16.32
C GLY A 346 -3.44 -8.25 -14.80
N VAL A 347 -2.36 -7.85 -14.13
CA VAL A 347 -2.30 -7.78 -12.66
C VAL A 347 -3.10 -6.57 -12.20
N GLN A 348 -4.11 -6.78 -11.35
CA GLN A 348 -4.86 -5.68 -10.77
C GLN A 348 -4.05 -4.99 -9.67
N VAL A 349 -3.81 -3.68 -9.84
CA VAL A 349 -3.14 -2.84 -8.83
C VAL A 349 -4.17 -1.90 -8.19
N ARG A 350 -4.18 -1.86 -6.86
CA ARG A 350 -5.07 -0.98 -6.08
C ARG A 350 -4.27 -0.11 -5.13
N ASN A 351 -4.52 1.19 -5.06
CA ASN A 351 -3.81 2.09 -4.15
C ASN A 351 -4.58 2.33 -2.85
N GLN A 352 -3.85 2.29 -1.74
CA GLN A 352 -4.29 2.69 -0.41
C GLN A 352 -3.50 3.94 -0.03
N THR A 353 -4.13 5.10 0.00
CA THR A 353 -3.53 6.37 0.46
C THR A 353 -3.83 6.57 1.94
N VAL A 354 -2.91 7.17 2.69
CA VAL A 354 -3.18 7.74 4.01
C VAL A 354 -3.21 9.25 3.87
N LEU A 355 -4.21 9.88 4.48
CA LEU A 355 -4.35 11.33 4.58
C LEU A 355 -3.33 11.86 5.59
N ILE A 356 -2.35 12.61 5.12
CA ILE A 356 -1.22 13.10 5.92
C ILE A 356 -1.16 14.62 5.84
N ASN A 357 -1.21 15.25 7.02
CA ASN A 357 -1.16 16.69 7.19
C ASN A 357 0.08 17.30 6.52
N GLY A 358 -0.14 18.31 5.68
CA GLY A 358 0.89 19.02 4.93
C GLY A 358 1.73 18.13 4.01
N ILE A 359 1.16 17.00 3.57
CA ILE A 359 1.65 16.19 2.45
C ILE A 359 0.56 16.11 1.40
N ASN A 360 -0.60 15.57 1.73
CA ASN A 360 -1.71 15.36 0.78
C ASN A 360 -3.08 15.77 1.33
N SER A 361 -3.12 16.50 2.45
CA SER A 361 -4.35 16.96 3.10
C SER A 361 -5.03 18.17 2.43
N GLY A 362 -4.63 18.51 1.20
CA GLY A 362 -5.20 19.59 0.40
C GLY A 362 -5.88 19.07 -0.87
N PHE A 363 -6.89 19.80 -1.33
CA PHE A 363 -7.69 19.45 -2.50
C PHE A 363 -6.84 19.20 -3.75
N GLU A 364 -5.94 20.14 -4.07
CA GLU A 364 -5.10 20.06 -5.28
C GLU A 364 -4.21 18.82 -5.27
N THR A 365 -3.50 18.58 -4.18
CA THR A 365 -2.57 17.43 -4.08
C THR A 365 -3.31 16.09 -4.12
N MET A 366 -4.39 15.95 -3.36
CA MET A 366 -5.16 14.70 -3.35
C MET A 366 -5.84 14.46 -4.70
N SER A 367 -6.42 15.49 -5.33
CA SER A 367 -7.02 15.38 -6.67
C SER A 367 -5.98 14.99 -7.71
N SER A 368 -4.80 15.63 -7.68
CA SER A 368 -3.68 15.31 -8.57
C SER A 368 -3.23 13.85 -8.38
N LEU A 369 -3.11 13.39 -7.13
CA LEU A 369 -2.73 12.01 -6.83
C LEU A 369 -3.74 11.01 -7.40
N ILE A 370 -5.03 11.21 -7.14
CA ILE A 370 -6.09 10.30 -7.61
C ILE A 370 -6.10 10.24 -9.13
N ARG A 371 -6.01 11.39 -9.83
CA ARG A 371 -5.96 11.44 -11.30
C ARG A 371 -4.73 10.75 -11.85
N ARG A 372 -3.55 11.04 -11.28
CA ARG A 372 -2.28 10.45 -11.69
C ARG A 372 -2.29 8.93 -11.55
N LEU A 373 -2.82 8.40 -10.44
CA LEU A 373 -2.97 6.97 -10.26
C LEU A 373 -3.99 6.38 -11.25
N ALA A 374 -5.06 7.11 -11.55
CA ALA A 374 -6.05 6.68 -12.50
C ALA A 374 -5.52 6.58 -13.93
N GLU A 375 -4.71 7.55 -14.37
CA GLU A 375 -4.01 7.53 -15.66
C GLU A 375 -3.08 6.31 -15.79
N LEU A 376 -2.54 5.81 -14.69
CA LEU A 376 -1.71 4.61 -14.63
C LEU A 376 -2.51 3.31 -14.49
N ASN A 377 -3.84 3.34 -14.57
CA ASN A 377 -4.72 2.20 -14.34
C ASN A 377 -4.56 1.57 -12.94
N ILE A 378 -4.15 2.37 -11.95
CA ILE A 378 -4.15 1.96 -10.55
C ILE A 378 -5.51 2.32 -9.96
N GLN A 379 -6.25 1.32 -9.49
CA GLN A 379 -7.53 1.55 -8.84
C GLN A 379 -7.32 2.23 -7.49
N THR A 380 -7.76 3.47 -7.35
CA THR A 380 -7.76 4.21 -6.09
C THR A 380 -8.78 3.59 -5.13
N TYR A 381 -8.31 2.81 -4.17
CA TYR A 381 -9.17 1.97 -3.34
C TYR A 381 -9.59 2.68 -2.05
N TYR A 382 -8.63 3.14 -1.26
CA TYR A 382 -8.89 3.84 -0.01
C TYR A 382 -8.08 5.13 0.12
N VAL A 383 -8.69 6.13 0.74
CA VAL A 383 -8.00 7.22 1.44
C VAL A 383 -8.31 7.04 2.92
N TYR A 384 -7.31 6.63 3.70
CA TYR A 384 -7.44 6.44 5.14
C TYR A 384 -7.27 7.76 5.87
N GLN A 385 -8.15 8.03 6.83
CA GLN A 385 -7.83 8.92 7.94
C GLN A 385 -6.58 8.38 8.63
N HIS A 386 -5.68 9.28 9.01
CA HIS A 386 -4.45 8.88 9.69
C HIS A 386 -4.77 8.22 11.04
N ASP A 387 -4.36 6.96 11.18
CA ASP A 387 -4.51 6.20 12.42
C ASP A 387 -3.73 6.84 13.58
N LEU A 388 -4.08 6.44 14.80
CA LEU A 388 -3.32 6.76 16.01
C LEU A 388 -1.99 5.99 15.99
N VAL A 389 -0.92 6.68 15.62
CA VAL A 389 0.43 6.10 15.58
C VAL A 389 1.34 6.96 16.44
N LEU A 390 2.18 6.31 17.26
CA LEU A 390 3.08 6.96 18.20
C LEU A 390 4.03 7.92 17.47
N GLY A 391 4.32 9.10 18.04
CA GLY A 391 5.33 10.04 17.55
C GLY A 391 5.03 10.67 16.17
N VAL A 392 3.77 10.66 15.72
CA VAL A 392 3.36 11.24 14.43
C VAL A 392 2.07 12.06 14.50
N GLU A 393 1.73 12.61 15.66
CA GLU A 393 0.58 13.52 15.79
C GLU A 393 0.69 14.74 14.84
N ASP A 394 1.91 15.15 14.49
CA ASP A 394 2.20 16.20 13.48
C ASP A 394 1.69 15.89 12.07
N LEU A 395 1.41 14.62 11.78
CA LEU A 395 0.94 14.10 10.51
C LEU A 395 -0.58 13.86 10.47
N ARG A 396 -1.27 13.95 11.61
CA ARG A 396 -2.70 13.69 11.71
C ARG A 396 -3.54 14.92 11.33
N THR A 397 -4.77 14.66 10.93
CA THR A 397 -5.78 15.66 10.60
C THR A 397 -7.06 15.40 11.39
N PRO A 398 -7.88 16.43 11.69
CA PRO A 398 -9.20 16.21 12.24
C PRO A 398 -10.14 15.56 11.20
N LEU A 399 -11.20 14.91 11.67
CA LEU A 399 -12.19 14.25 10.80
C LEU A 399 -12.82 15.23 9.79
N SER A 400 -12.94 16.52 10.12
CA SER A 400 -13.43 17.54 9.17
C SER A 400 -12.61 17.59 7.89
N THR A 401 -11.29 17.40 7.96
CA THR A 401 -10.42 17.48 6.78
C THR A 401 -10.74 16.39 5.78
N ILE A 402 -10.90 15.13 6.23
CA ILE A 402 -11.22 14.02 5.32
C ILE A 402 -12.63 14.16 4.73
N LEU A 403 -13.59 14.66 5.51
CA LEU A 403 -14.97 14.91 5.05
C LEU A 403 -15.04 16.03 4.01
N GLU A 404 -14.34 17.13 4.25
CA GLU A 404 -14.30 18.29 3.34
C GLU A 404 -13.59 17.92 2.03
N LEU A 405 -12.47 17.20 2.09
CA LEU A 405 -11.77 16.70 0.90
C LEU A 405 -12.64 15.76 0.07
N GLU A 406 -13.29 14.78 0.71
CA GLU A 406 -14.20 13.86 -0.01
C GLU A 406 -15.30 14.65 -0.73
N SER A 407 -15.93 15.62 -0.04
CA SER A 407 -17.00 16.45 -0.61
C SER A 407 -16.53 17.30 -1.79
N GLN A 408 -15.30 17.85 -1.74
CA GLN A 408 -14.75 18.68 -2.81
C GLN A 408 -14.34 17.83 -4.03
N ILE A 409 -13.79 16.64 -3.80
CA ILE A 409 -13.28 15.77 -4.88
C ILE A 409 -14.41 15.03 -5.57
N ARG A 410 -15.42 14.58 -4.81
CA ARG A 410 -16.56 13.82 -5.35
C ARG A 410 -17.29 14.63 -6.41
N GLY A 411 -17.46 14.05 -7.59
CA GLY A 411 -18.06 14.72 -8.76
C GLY A 411 -17.04 15.40 -9.69
N THR A 412 -15.79 15.59 -9.24
CA THR A 412 -14.72 16.14 -10.10
C THR A 412 -13.91 15.03 -10.81
N ILE A 413 -13.92 13.81 -10.28
CA ILE A 413 -13.21 12.64 -10.81
C ILE A 413 -14.24 11.60 -11.25
N ALA A 414 -13.91 10.81 -12.28
CA ALA A 414 -14.75 9.70 -12.75
C ALA A 414 -15.12 8.77 -11.59
N GLY A 415 -16.41 8.46 -11.45
CA GLY A 415 -16.94 7.78 -10.25
C GLY A 415 -16.29 6.43 -9.95
N PHE A 416 -15.90 5.66 -10.98
CA PHE A 416 -15.22 4.36 -10.81
C PHE A 416 -13.77 4.49 -10.33
N MET A 417 -13.20 5.70 -10.36
CA MET A 417 -11.87 6.04 -9.82
C MET A 417 -11.96 6.88 -8.53
N MET A 418 -13.14 7.01 -7.95
CA MET A 418 -13.30 7.66 -6.66
C MET A 418 -12.97 6.66 -5.54
N PRO A 419 -11.91 6.90 -4.73
CA PRO A 419 -11.63 6.03 -3.61
C PRO A 419 -12.70 6.18 -2.52
N SER A 420 -12.81 5.16 -1.68
CA SER A 420 -13.55 5.29 -0.43
C SER A 420 -12.71 6.02 0.60
N PHE A 421 -13.24 7.10 1.17
CA PHE A 421 -12.61 7.83 2.27
C PHE A 421 -13.03 7.16 3.57
N VAL A 422 -12.06 6.63 4.31
CA VAL A 422 -12.33 5.71 5.43
C VAL A 422 -11.58 6.07 6.70
N VAL A 423 -12.16 5.70 7.83
CA VAL A 423 -11.53 5.70 9.16
C VAL A 423 -11.41 4.25 9.60
N ASP A 424 -10.22 3.77 9.96
CA ASP A 424 -10.09 2.51 10.68
C ASP A 424 -10.34 2.79 12.16
N LEU A 425 -11.39 2.19 12.73
CA LEU A 425 -11.79 2.52 14.09
C LEU A 425 -10.78 1.91 15.09
N PRO A 426 -10.30 2.70 16.07
CA PRO A 426 -9.44 2.19 17.13
C PRO A 426 -10.04 0.99 17.85
N GLY A 427 -9.19 0.15 18.40
CA GLY A 427 -9.62 -1.00 19.20
C GLY A 427 -10.24 -2.14 18.40
N GLY A 428 -9.97 -2.21 17.09
CA GLY A 428 -10.44 -3.28 16.21
C GLY A 428 -11.86 -3.10 15.65
N GLY A 429 -12.45 -1.89 15.75
CA GLY A 429 -13.80 -1.62 15.22
C GLY A 429 -13.92 -1.71 13.70
N GLY A 430 -12.77 -1.70 13.01
CA GLY A 430 -12.65 -1.89 11.58
C GLY A 430 -12.99 -0.64 10.75
N LYS A 431 -12.78 -0.74 9.44
CA LYS A 431 -12.91 0.36 8.49
C LYS A 431 -14.36 0.82 8.31
N ARG A 432 -14.57 2.14 8.42
CA ARG A 432 -15.82 2.86 8.17
C ARG A 432 -15.65 3.94 7.13
N LEU A 433 -16.69 4.19 6.33
CA LEU A 433 -16.72 5.40 5.52
C LEU A 433 -16.65 6.61 6.45
N ALA A 434 -15.77 7.56 6.18
CA ALA A 434 -15.61 8.76 7.00
C ALA A 434 -16.95 9.47 7.17
N CYS A 435 -17.72 9.62 6.09
CA CYS A 435 -19.05 10.23 6.09
C CYS A 435 -20.14 9.47 6.87
N SER A 436 -19.87 8.26 7.37
CA SER A 436 -20.81 7.45 8.17
C SER A 436 -20.76 7.68 9.68
N TYR A 437 -20.08 8.74 10.13
CA TYR A 437 -20.02 9.11 11.55
C TYR A 437 -21.42 9.36 12.13
N LYS A 438 -21.61 9.02 13.41
CA LYS A 438 -22.86 9.24 14.16
C LYS A 438 -22.93 10.61 14.81
N SER A 439 -21.82 11.04 15.40
CA SER A 439 -21.65 12.39 15.95
C SER A 439 -20.22 12.85 15.72
N TYR A 440 -20.02 14.16 15.59
CA TYR A 440 -18.71 14.76 15.46
C TYR A 440 -18.72 16.14 16.11
N ASP A 441 -18.01 16.28 17.23
CA ASP A 441 -17.76 17.57 17.86
C ASP A 441 -16.51 18.20 17.22
N ARG A 442 -16.71 19.19 16.35
CA ARG A 442 -15.60 19.90 15.68
C ARG A 442 -14.67 20.64 16.65
N ARG A 443 -15.12 21.01 17.85
CA ARG A 443 -14.30 21.73 18.84
C ARG A 443 -13.33 20.77 19.53
N THR A 444 -13.79 19.58 19.88
CA THR A 444 -12.95 18.57 20.57
C THR A 444 -12.30 17.57 19.63
N GLY A 445 -12.75 17.49 18.37
CA GLY A 445 -12.30 16.50 17.41
C GLY A 445 -12.92 15.11 17.63
N ARG A 446 -13.75 14.93 18.67
CA ARG A 446 -14.32 13.63 19.02
C ARG A 446 -15.41 13.24 18.03
N SER A 447 -15.27 12.06 17.45
CA SER A 447 -16.27 11.44 16.58
C SER A 447 -16.67 10.06 17.10
N THR A 448 -17.90 9.64 16.78
CA THR A 448 -18.41 8.30 17.13
C THR A 448 -18.91 7.59 15.88
N PHE A 449 -18.80 6.26 15.86
CA PHE A 449 -19.14 5.44 14.70
C PHE A 449 -19.82 4.15 15.15
N ARG A 450 -20.74 3.63 14.33
CA ARG A 450 -21.30 2.31 14.61
C ARG A 450 -20.37 1.21 14.09
N ALA A 451 -19.88 0.32 14.96
CA ALA A 451 -19.14 -0.88 14.55
C ALA A 451 -20.05 -1.88 13.80
N PRO A 452 -19.53 -2.69 12.84
CA PRO A 452 -20.36 -3.51 11.95
C PRO A 452 -20.91 -4.76 12.62
N ASN A 453 -20.15 -5.29 13.58
CA ASN A 453 -20.46 -6.50 14.30
C ASN A 453 -20.52 -6.15 15.80
N SER A 454 -21.65 -5.61 16.27
CA SER A 454 -21.85 -5.28 17.68
C SER A 454 -22.03 -6.49 18.60
N HIS A 455 -21.61 -7.68 18.18
CA HIS A 455 -21.48 -8.83 19.07
C HIS A 455 -20.32 -8.68 20.07
N VAL A 456 -19.37 -7.76 19.84
CA VAL A 456 -18.43 -7.36 20.88
C VAL A 456 -19.14 -6.37 21.81
N LYS A 457 -19.93 -6.91 22.75
CA LYS A 457 -20.52 -6.13 23.85
C LYS A 457 -19.38 -5.35 24.55
N GLY A 458 -19.59 -4.07 24.82
CA GLY A 458 -18.79 -3.37 25.83
C GLY A 458 -18.97 -4.04 27.19
N SER A 459 -18.14 -3.68 28.18
CA SER A 459 -18.30 -4.13 29.59
C SER A 459 -19.72 -3.91 30.12
N ASP A 460 -20.45 -2.96 29.51
CA ASP A 460 -21.75 -2.50 29.96
C ASP A 460 -22.90 -2.95 29.05
N GLY A 461 -22.65 -3.87 28.10
CA GLY A 461 -23.69 -4.45 27.25
C GLY A 461 -24.27 -3.56 26.14
N ALA A 462 -23.78 -2.32 25.99
CA ALA A 462 -24.15 -1.43 24.87
C ALA A 462 -23.34 -1.74 23.59
N ASP A 463 -23.94 -1.44 22.42
CA ASP A 463 -23.25 -1.40 21.13
C ASP A 463 -21.97 -0.54 21.27
N LYS A 464 -20.79 -1.05 20.90
CA LYS A 464 -19.57 -0.23 20.81
C LYS A 464 -19.79 0.91 19.80
N LEU A 465 -19.91 2.14 20.32
CA LEU A 465 -20.04 3.41 19.59
C LEU A 465 -18.68 4.11 19.37
#